data_AF-Q17012-F1
#
_entry.id   AF-Q17012-F1
#
_cell.length_a   1.000
_cell.length_b   1.000
_cell.length_c   1.000
_cell.angle_alpha   90.00
_cell.angle_beta   90.00
_cell.angle_gamma   90.00
#
_symmetry.space_group_name_H-M   'P 1'
#
loop_
_entity.id
_entity.type
_entity.pdbx_description
1 polymer ?
#
loop_
_entity_poly.entity_id
_entity_poly.type
_entity_poly.pdbx_seq_one_letter_code
_entity_poly.pdbx_strand_id
1 'polypeptide(L)'
;KPNFVEMGPYTLSEVHERVNLVWNANNTVTYEQRRTWHFVPELSKGTLDDQVTNLNVITLNAAHFLRNTYPLLRPLINIFLKTDGSLLWKNKPVRELLFEGVKDPLLDLLKTINSTSLNIPFDKFGWFVGRNLSDTFDGTFTMRTGADGLESMGFLTQWNGSPNTGMYRGKCGEVYGTSGELWPPLAVSASITLFPSDICRSHYAASREQVSLYNIQGTKYVGDDRVFDNGVKYPEASCWCNSNPTQCPDLKPGVFNRSACKYGSPTFVSFPHFYLADQS
;
A
#
# COMPACT_ATOMS: atom_id res chain seq x y z
N LYS A 1 13.14 14.44 19.34
CA LYS A 1 12.03 13.53 18.93
C LYS A 1 10.96 14.39 18.28
N PRO A 2 10.43 14.02 17.10
CA PRO A 2 9.28 14.70 16.53
C PRO A 2 8.07 14.57 17.49
N ASN A 3 7.20 15.57 17.49
CA ASN A 3 5.95 15.59 18.26
C ASN A 3 4.78 15.63 17.27
N PHE A 4 3.80 14.75 17.47
CA PHE A 4 2.65 14.61 16.60
C PHE A 4 1.36 14.76 17.42
N VAL A 5 0.32 15.28 16.76
CA VAL A 5 -1.04 15.35 17.29
C VAL A 5 -1.92 14.57 16.33
N GLU A 6 -2.70 13.63 16.87
CA GLU A 6 -3.66 12.86 16.08
C GLU A 6 -4.84 13.75 15.66
N MET A 7 -5.15 13.75 14.36
CA MET A 7 -6.23 14.52 13.77
C MET A 7 -7.16 13.60 12.99
N GLY A 8 -8.43 13.55 13.39
CA GLY A 8 -9.45 12.72 12.76
C GLY A 8 -10.59 12.31 13.71
N PRO A 9 -11.50 11.44 13.24
CA PRO A 9 -11.52 10.86 11.90
C PRO A 9 -11.96 11.87 10.83
N TYR A 10 -11.45 11.66 9.61
CA TYR A 10 -12.02 12.20 8.38
C TYR A 10 -12.65 11.02 7.64
N THR A 11 -13.97 10.95 7.68
CA THR A 11 -14.71 9.75 7.25
C THR A 11 -15.08 9.88 5.78
N LEU A 12 -14.77 8.83 5.01
CA LEU A 12 -15.20 8.69 3.62
C LEU A 12 -15.99 7.40 3.46
N SER A 13 -17.13 7.47 2.80
CA SER A 13 -17.85 6.31 2.29
C SER A 13 -17.12 5.80 1.04
N GLU A 14 -16.81 4.51 1.02
CA GLU A 14 -16.14 3.85 -0.10
C GLU A 14 -17.09 2.85 -0.76
N VAL A 15 -17.19 2.91 -2.09
CA VAL A 15 -17.98 1.99 -2.92
C VAL A 15 -17.06 1.26 -3.88
N HIS A 16 -17.17 -0.06 -3.93
CA HIS A 16 -16.38 -0.95 -4.77
C HIS A 16 -17.23 -1.50 -5.91
N GLU A 17 -16.78 -1.35 -7.15
CA GLU A 17 -17.40 -1.94 -8.34
C GLU A 17 -16.34 -2.73 -9.14
N ARG A 18 -16.62 -4.00 -9.44
CA ARG A 18 -15.81 -4.77 -10.38
C ARG A 18 -16.24 -4.43 -11.79
N VAL A 19 -15.29 -4.01 -12.61
CA VAL A 19 -15.53 -3.48 -13.95
C VAL A 19 -14.67 -4.22 -14.95
N ASN A 20 -15.01 -4.08 -16.24
CA ASN A 20 -14.25 -4.67 -17.36
C ASN A 20 -14.02 -6.19 -17.19
N LEU A 21 -15.05 -6.92 -16.75
CA LEU A 21 -14.94 -8.35 -16.46
C LEU A 21 -14.70 -9.16 -17.74
N VAL A 22 -13.71 -10.03 -17.68
CA VAL A 22 -13.38 -11.02 -18.71
C VAL A 22 -13.44 -12.41 -18.09
N TRP A 23 -14.40 -13.22 -18.54
CA TRP A 23 -14.54 -14.61 -18.11
C TRP A 23 -13.64 -15.51 -18.95
N ASN A 24 -12.71 -16.21 -18.29
CA ASN A 24 -11.70 -17.01 -18.96
C ASN A 24 -12.12 -18.48 -19.04
N ALA A 25 -11.62 -19.21 -20.05
CA ALA A 25 -11.92 -20.62 -20.24
C ALA A 25 -11.37 -21.55 -19.11
N ASN A 26 -10.46 -21.05 -18.28
CA ASN A 26 -9.83 -21.78 -17.18
C ASN A 26 -10.51 -21.52 -15.82
N ASN A 27 -11.82 -21.30 -15.80
CA ASN A 27 -12.62 -21.08 -14.59
C ASN A 27 -12.19 -19.87 -13.74
N THR A 28 -11.51 -18.90 -14.35
CA THR A 28 -11.16 -17.63 -13.71
C THR A 28 -11.92 -16.47 -14.34
N VAL A 29 -11.99 -15.36 -13.60
CA VAL A 29 -12.47 -14.08 -14.09
C VAL A 29 -11.41 -13.03 -13.85
N THR A 30 -11.10 -12.25 -14.88
CA THR A 30 -10.21 -11.09 -14.81
C THR A 30 -11.05 -9.82 -14.74
N TYR A 31 -10.70 -8.89 -13.84
CA TYR A 31 -11.45 -7.65 -13.66
C TYR A 31 -10.53 -6.52 -13.16
N GLU A 32 -11.03 -5.31 -13.27
CA GLU A 32 -10.50 -4.11 -12.65
C GLU A 32 -11.42 -3.68 -11.50
N GLN A 33 -10.86 -3.04 -10.48
CA GLN A 33 -11.60 -2.64 -9.29
C GLN A 33 -11.73 -1.11 -9.26
N ARG A 34 -12.90 -0.61 -9.65
CA ARG A 34 -13.23 0.81 -9.46
C ARG A 34 -13.60 1.04 -8.00
N ARG A 35 -12.99 2.05 -7.41
CA ARG A 35 -13.30 2.50 -6.04
C ARG A 35 -13.70 3.96 -6.07
N THR A 36 -14.80 4.27 -5.38
CA THR A 36 -15.33 5.62 -5.28
C THR A 36 -15.38 6.05 -3.84
N TRP A 37 -14.82 7.22 -3.53
CA TRP A 37 -14.84 7.79 -2.18
C TRP A 37 -15.66 9.07 -2.14
N HIS A 38 -16.52 9.16 -1.13
CA HIS A 38 -17.33 10.34 -0.83
C HIS A 38 -17.12 10.76 0.61
N PHE A 39 -16.73 12.01 0.83
CA PHE A 39 -16.57 12.54 2.19
C PHE A 39 -17.91 12.60 2.92
N VAL A 40 -17.91 12.23 4.21
CA VAL A 40 -19.08 12.16 5.08
C VAL A 40 -18.87 13.12 6.26
N PRO A 41 -19.22 14.41 6.12
CA PRO A 41 -18.94 15.43 7.13
C PRO A 41 -19.53 15.10 8.50
N GLU A 42 -20.73 14.52 8.55
CA GLU A 42 -21.47 14.21 9.77
C GLU A 42 -20.84 13.10 10.62
N LEU A 43 -19.98 12.27 10.02
CA LEU A 43 -19.19 11.24 10.71
C LEU A 43 -17.72 11.67 10.89
N SER A 44 -17.40 12.93 10.60
CA SER A 44 -16.04 13.47 10.66
C SER A 44 -15.90 14.48 11.80
N LYS A 45 -14.73 14.51 12.44
CA LYS A 45 -14.43 15.50 13.49
C LYS A 45 -14.10 16.88 12.93
N GLY A 46 -13.65 16.94 11.67
CA GLY A 46 -13.22 18.15 11.01
C GLY A 46 -13.56 18.14 9.52
N THR A 47 -13.00 19.08 8.78
CA THR A 47 -13.27 19.26 7.35
C THR A 47 -12.05 18.88 6.51
N LEU A 48 -12.25 18.64 5.21
CA LEU A 48 -11.10 18.39 4.32
C LEU A 48 -10.23 19.64 4.08
N ASP A 49 -10.66 20.82 4.55
CA ASP A 49 -9.88 22.06 4.54
C ASP A 49 -9.04 22.27 5.80
N ASP A 50 -9.13 21.36 6.78
CA ASP A 50 -8.29 21.40 7.97
C ASP A 50 -6.81 21.37 7.57
N GLN A 51 -6.01 22.23 8.21
CA GLN A 51 -4.62 22.46 7.84
C GLN A 51 -3.69 21.55 8.63
N VAL A 52 -2.91 20.73 7.93
CA VAL A 52 -1.97 19.77 8.50
C VAL A 52 -0.54 20.16 8.14
N THR A 53 0.37 20.10 9.12
CA THR A 53 1.80 20.10 8.85
C THR A 53 2.27 18.66 8.69
N ASN A 54 2.83 18.31 7.54
CA ASN A 54 3.25 16.96 7.20
C ASN A 54 4.69 16.95 6.66
N LEU A 55 5.32 15.78 6.60
CA LEU A 55 6.57 15.62 5.87
C LEU A 55 6.40 16.01 4.41
N ASN A 56 7.37 16.74 3.86
CA ASN A 56 7.44 16.97 2.42
C ASN A 56 7.94 15.68 1.75
N VAL A 57 7.00 14.81 1.41
CA VAL A 57 7.31 13.49 0.82
C VAL A 57 8.03 13.63 -0.51
N ILE A 58 7.76 14.70 -1.27
CA ILE A 58 8.42 14.95 -2.56
C ILE A 58 9.90 15.28 -2.35
N THR A 59 10.22 16.21 -1.44
CA THR A 59 11.62 16.54 -1.10
C THR A 59 12.38 15.34 -0.55
N LEU A 60 11.74 14.53 0.30
CA LEU A 60 12.35 13.32 0.84
C LEU A 60 12.62 12.26 -0.23
N ASN A 61 11.68 12.07 -1.16
CA ASN A 61 11.89 11.22 -2.33
C ASN A 61 13.01 11.74 -3.22
N ALA A 62 13.01 13.04 -3.50
CA ALA A 62 14.07 13.66 -4.28
C ALA A 62 15.44 13.42 -3.62
N ALA A 63 15.59 13.70 -2.33
CA ALA A 63 16.83 13.43 -1.61
C ALA A 63 17.22 11.94 -1.64
N HIS A 64 16.27 11.02 -1.48
CA HIS A 64 16.51 9.59 -1.52
C HIS A 64 17.04 9.11 -2.86
N PHE A 65 16.36 9.48 -3.95
CA PHE A 65 16.73 9.05 -5.29
C PHE A 65 17.99 9.74 -5.79
N LEU A 66 18.20 11.00 -5.38
CA LEU A 66 19.30 11.82 -5.87
C LEU A 66 20.62 11.64 -5.10
N ARG A 67 20.60 11.01 -3.93
CA ARG A 67 21.81 10.81 -3.09
C ARG A 67 22.96 10.11 -3.83
N ASN A 68 22.62 9.22 -4.77
CA ASN A 68 23.56 8.39 -5.51
C ASN A 68 23.65 8.76 -7.02
N THR A 69 23.04 9.86 -7.45
CA THR A 69 23.09 10.31 -8.86
C THR A 69 24.48 10.82 -9.24
N TYR A 70 24.75 10.86 -10.56
CA TYR A 70 26.02 11.28 -11.16
C TYR A 70 26.60 12.53 -10.48
N PRO A 71 27.91 12.53 -10.13
CA PRO A 71 28.57 13.65 -9.44
C PRO A 71 28.31 15.02 -10.06
N LEU A 72 28.10 15.08 -11.38
CA LEU A 72 27.85 16.31 -12.14
C LEU A 72 26.56 17.04 -11.74
N LEU A 73 25.51 16.32 -11.34
CA LEU A 73 24.21 16.93 -10.99
C LEU A 73 24.14 17.32 -9.51
N ARG A 74 25.04 16.81 -8.65
CA ARG A 74 25.03 17.07 -7.21
C ARG A 74 25.03 18.56 -6.82
N PRO A 75 25.81 19.45 -7.47
CA PRO A 75 25.80 20.88 -7.12
C PRO A 75 24.44 21.52 -7.35
N LEU A 76 23.80 21.24 -8.49
CA LEU A 76 22.48 21.78 -8.84
C LEU A 76 21.40 21.28 -7.88
N ILE A 77 21.42 19.98 -7.57
CA ILE A 77 20.50 19.36 -6.60
C ILE A 77 20.67 19.98 -5.21
N ASN A 78 21.92 20.18 -4.77
CA ASN A 78 22.20 20.79 -3.47
C ASN A 78 21.77 22.26 -3.40
N ILE A 79 21.92 23.03 -4.48
CA ILE A 79 21.42 24.41 -4.53
C ILE A 79 19.89 24.40 -4.38
N PHE A 80 19.20 23.59 -5.18
CA PHE A 80 17.75 23.53 -5.19
C PHE A 80 17.18 23.06 -3.83
N LEU A 81 17.73 21.99 -3.25
CA LEU A 81 17.29 21.50 -1.93
C LEU A 81 17.54 22.52 -0.81
N LYS A 82 18.51 23.44 -0.98
CA LYS A 82 18.75 24.53 -0.03
C LYS A 82 17.82 25.72 -0.24
N THR A 83 17.45 26.03 -1.48
CA THR A 83 16.61 27.19 -1.81
C THR A 83 15.12 26.89 -1.65
N ASP A 84 14.69 25.75 -2.16
CA ASP A 84 13.28 25.39 -2.33
C ASP A 84 12.91 24.10 -1.59
N GLY A 85 13.90 23.32 -1.18
CA GLY A 85 13.69 22.13 -0.36
C GLY A 85 13.19 22.49 1.03
N SER A 86 12.15 21.79 1.47
CA SER A 86 11.70 21.82 2.86
C SER A 86 11.49 20.40 3.34
N LEU A 87 11.84 20.10 4.59
CA LEU A 87 11.52 18.81 5.20
C LEU A 87 10.03 18.65 5.51
N LEU A 88 9.31 19.78 5.63
CA LEU A 88 7.91 19.82 6.04
C LEU A 88 7.09 20.66 5.06
N TRP A 89 5.93 20.15 4.67
CA TRP A 89 4.85 20.99 4.18
C TRP A 89 4.09 21.54 5.38
N LYS A 90 4.04 22.86 5.50
CA LYS A 90 3.22 23.54 6.50
C LYS A 90 1.87 23.87 5.89
N ASN A 91 0.82 23.76 6.70
CA ASN A 91 -0.53 24.19 6.35
C ASN A 91 -0.99 23.64 4.99
N LYS A 92 -1.04 22.31 4.87
CA LYS A 92 -1.66 21.65 3.72
C LYS A 92 -3.04 21.16 4.10
N PRO A 93 -4.08 21.46 3.30
CA PRO A 93 -5.41 20.97 3.58
C PRO A 93 -5.44 19.44 3.42
N VAL A 94 -6.27 18.78 4.22
CA VAL A 94 -6.43 17.31 4.19
C VAL A 94 -6.80 16.81 2.78
N ARG A 95 -7.65 17.53 2.03
CA ARG A 95 -8.00 17.18 0.64
C ARG A 95 -6.79 17.09 -0.31
N GLU A 96 -5.80 17.97 -0.15
CA GLU A 96 -4.56 17.93 -0.95
C GLU A 96 -3.69 16.74 -0.58
N LEU A 97 -3.56 16.42 0.72
CA LEU A 97 -2.77 15.29 1.18
C LEU A 97 -3.40 13.93 0.82
N LEU A 98 -4.73 13.86 0.70
CA LEU A 98 -5.45 12.63 0.37
C LEU A 98 -5.64 12.46 -1.15
N PHE A 99 -6.52 13.22 -1.79
CA PHE A 99 -7.02 12.92 -3.14
C PHE A 99 -6.68 13.98 -4.22
N GLU A 100 -6.62 15.27 -3.87
CA GLU A 100 -6.40 16.34 -4.87
C GLU A 100 -4.94 16.48 -5.30
N GLY A 101 -4.03 16.18 -4.37
CA GLY A 101 -2.59 16.20 -4.55
C GLY A 101 -1.95 17.57 -4.36
N VAL A 102 -0.81 17.58 -3.69
CA VAL A 102 0.12 18.70 -3.56
C VAL A 102 1.00 18.76 -4.81
N LYS A 103 1.03 19.92 -5.48
CA LYS A 103 2.00 20.23 -6.54
C LYS A 103 3.32 20.68 -5.92
N ASP A 104 4.44 20.25 -6.49
CA ASP A 104 5.77 20.68 -6.07
C ASP A 104 6.72 20.69 -7.29
N PRO A 105 7.43 21.79 -7.56
CA PRO A 105 8.37 21.88 -8.68
C PRO A 105 9.47 20.80 -8.68
N LEU A 106 9.77 20.19 -7.52
CA LEU A 106 10.72 19.08 -7.44
C LEU A 106 10.24 17.84 -8.21
N LEU A 107 8.93 17.61 -8.33
CA LEU A 107 8.43 16.49 -9.13
C LEU A 107 8.76 16.66 -10.61
N ASP A 108 8.65 17.88 -11.11
CA ASP A 108 8.98 18.19 -12.51
C ASP A 108 10.48 17.99 -12.74
N LEU A 109 11.34 18.47 -11.82
CA LEU A 109 12.78 18.20 -11.88
C LEU A 109 13.08 16.69 -11.88
N LEU A 110 12.45 15.90 -11.01
CA LEU A 110 12.68 14.45 -10.95
C LEU A 110 12.31 13.74 -12.25
N LYS A 111 11.29 14.21 -12.98
CA LYS A 111 10.92 13.65 -14.29
C LYS A 111 11.91 14.00 -15.40
N THR A 112 12.52 15.17 -15.34
CA THR A 112 13.55 15.55 -16.34
C THR A 112 14.82 14.71 -16.20
N ILE A 113 15.06 14.14 -15.02
CA ILE A 113 16.20 13.26 -14.79
C ILE A 113 15.85 11.89 -15.37
N ASN A 114 16.25 11.67 -16.63
CA ASN A 114 16.10 10.40 -17.33
C ASN A 114 17.02 9.33 -16.72
N SER A 115 16.59 8.75 -15.60
CA SER A 115 17.19 7.57 -15.00
C SER A 115 16.24 6.41 -15.20
N THR A 116 16.77 5.29 -15.69
CA THR A 116 16.04 4.02 -15.85
C THR A 116 15.40 3.53 -14.55
N SER A 117 15.85 4.05 -13.39
CA SER A 117 15.38 3.73 -12.05
C SER A 117 14.21 4.60 -11.57
N LEU A 118 13.84 5.65 -12.30
CA LEU A 118 12.90 6.68 -11.88
C LEU A 118 11.82 6.90 -12.95
N ASN A 119 10.76 6.10 -12.89
CA ASN A 119 9.55 6.35 -13.65
C ASN A 119 8.43 6.71 -12.67
N ILE A 120 8.27 8.01 -12.39
CA ILE A 120 7.23 8.52 -11.49
C ILE A 120 6.01 8.90 -12.36
N PRO A 121 4.91 8.13 -12.33
CA PRO A 121 3.79 8.34 -13.25
C PRO A 121 2.81 9.44 -12.78
N PHE A 122 3.21 10.31 -11.86
CA PHE A 122 2.32 11.30 -11.22
C PHE A 122 2.89 12.72 -11.21
N ASP A 123 2.02 13.71 -11.37
CA ASP A 123 2.34 15.15 -11.35
C ASP A 123 2.15 15.82 -10.00
N LYS A 124 1.60 15.09 -9.04
CA LYS A 124 1.30 15.58 -7.69
C LYS A 124 1.54 14.47 -6.68
N PHE A 125 1.76 14.86 -5.43
CA PHE A 125 1.74 13.92 -4.32
C PHE A 125 0.43 14.00 -3.55
N GLY A 126 -0.19 12.85 -3.33
CA GLY A 126 -1.19 12.63 -2.29
C GLY A 126 -1.43 11.13 -2.18
N TRP A 127 -1.88 10.67 -1.02
CA TRP A 127 -1.92 9.24 -0.71
C TRP A 127 -2.80 8.42 -1.66
N PHE A 128 -3.84 9.04 -2.22
CA PHE A 128 -4.84 8.44 -3.09
C PHE A 128 -5.09 9.24 -4.37
N VAL A 129 -4.13 10.09 -4.78
CA VAL A 129 -4.24 10.89 -6.01
C VAL A 129 -4.44 9.98 -7.22
N GLY A 130 -5.47 10.28 -8.02
CA GLY A 130 -5.81 9.49 -9.22
C GLY A 130 -6.47 8.15 -8.93
N ARG A 131 -6.76 7.81 -7.67
CA ARG A 131 -7.43 6.55 -7.31
C ARG A 131 -8.95 6.65 -7.37
N ASN A 132 -9.52 7.78 -6.98
CA ASN A 132 -10.98 7.97 -6.97
C ASN A 132 -11.56 7.84 -8.38
N LEU A 133 -12.55 6.98 -8.55
CA LEU A 133 -13.20 6.64 -9.84
C LEU A 133 -12.26 6.02 -10.89
N SER A 134 -11.07 5.56 -10.49
CA SER A 134 -10.14 4.90 -11.40
C SER A 134 -10.40 3.41 -11.48
N ASP A 135 -10.54 2.90 -12.70
CA ASP A 135 -10.61 1.45 -12.96
C ASP A 135 -9.23 0.81 -12.84
N THR A 136 -8.17 1.51 -13.26
CA THR A 136 -6.84 0.94 -13.49
C THR A 136 -5.87 1.11 -12.33
N PHE A 137 -6.16 1.96 -11.34
CA PHE A 137 -5.21 2.32 -10.27
C PHE A 137 -4.73 1.11 -9.47
N ASP A 138 -5.65 0.21 -9.11
CA ASP A 138 -5.35 -0.99 -8.33
C ASP A 138 -4.77 -2.13 -9.19
N GLY A 139 -4.79 -1.98 -10.51
CA GLY A 139 -4.40 -3.00 -11.47
C GLY A 139 -5.51 -3.99 -11.82
N THR A 140 -5.15 -5.00 -12.61
CA THR A 140 -6.06 -6.07 -13.01
C THR A 140 -5.91 -7.28 -12.08
N PHE A 141 -7.03 -7.82 -11.62
CA PHE A 141 -7.09 -9.01 -10.76
C PHE A 141 -7.65 -10.18 -11.54
N THR A 142 -6.97 -11.33 -11.51
CA THR A 142 -7.52 -12.59 -12.01
C THR A 142 -7.81 -13.49 -10.82
N MET A 143 -9.07 -13.87 -10.62
CA MET A 143 -9.50 -14.71 -9.51
C MET A 143 -10.25 -15.95 -9.97
N ARG A 144 -10.23 -16.99 -9.15
CA ARG A 144 -10.98 -18.23 -9.39
C ARG A 144 -12.47 -18.00 -9.13
N THR A 145 -13.30 -18.50 -10.03
CA THR A 145 -14.77 -18.35 -9.98
C THR A 145 -15.42 -19.34 -9.01
N GLY A 146 -14.73 -20.44 -8.67
CA GLY A 146 -15.28 -21.56 -7.91
C GLY A 146 -15.93 -22.64 -8.77
N ALA A 147 -15.98 -22.49 -10.10
CA ALA A 147 -16.56 -23.48 -11.01
C ALA A 147 -15.83 -24.83 -11.00
N ASP A 148 -14.56 -24.86 -10.59
CA ASP A 148 -13.75 -26.06 -10.41
C ASP A 148 -13.55 -26.46 -8.94
N GLY A 149 -14.26 -25.81 -8.01
CA GLY A 149 -14.19 -26.10 -6.57
C GLY A 149 -14.45 -24.86 -5.72
N LEU A 150 -15.46 -24.91 -4.86
CA LEU A 150 -15.86 -23.78 -4.00
C LEU A 150 -14.78 -23.39 -2.99
N GLU A 151 -13.93 -24.32 -2.58
CA GLU A 151 -12.80 -24.10 -1.68
C GLU A 151 -11.78 -23.09 -2.22
N SER A 152 -11.75 -22.92 -3.54
CA SER A 152 -10.82 -22.03 -4.24
C SER A 152 -11.47 -20.72 -4.71
N MET A 153 -12.79 -20.56 -4.50
CA MET A 153 -13.54 -19.37 -4.93
C MET A 153 -12.95 -18.09 -4.36
N GLY A 154 -12.78 -17.07 -5.21
CA GLY A 154 -12.29 -15.75 -4.81
C GLY A 154 -10.78 -15.66 -4.58
N PHE A 155 -10.03 -16.77 -4.61
CA PHE A 155 -8.58 -16.71 -4.58
C PHE A 155 -8.03 -16.10 -5.86
N LEU A 156 -7.11 -15.15 -5.70
CA LEU A 156 -6.37 -14.56 -6.80
C LEU A 156 -5.34 -15.56 -7.32
N THR A 157 -5.22 -15.62 -8.64
CA THR A 157 -4.17 -16.37 -9.34
C THR A 157 -3.15 -15.45 -9.99
N GLN A 158 -3.55 -14.22 -10.33
CA GLN A 158 -2.67 -13.22 -10.95
C GLN A 158 -3.07 -11.80 -10.53
N TRP A 159 -2.07 -10.94 -10.51
CA TRP A 159 -2.22 -9.49 -10.41
C TRP A 159 -1.38 -8.84 -11.52
N ASN A 160 -1.97 -7.93 -12.28
CA ASN A 160 -1.36 -7.34 -13.48
C ASN A 160 -0.83 -8.38 -14.48
N GLY A 161 -1.62 -9.45 -14.70
CA GLY A 161 -1.30 -10.53 -15.63
C GLY A 161 -0.19 -11.49 -15.18
N SER A 162 0.34 -11.33 -13.96
CA SER A 162 1.43 -12.17 -13.45
C SER A 162 1.02 -12.90 -12.16
N PRO A 163 1.40 -14.18 -11.97
CA PRO A 163 1.22 -14.89 -10.70
C PRO A 163 2.24 -14.47 -9.63
N ASN A 164 3.22 -13.64 -9.99
CA ASN A 164 4.23 -13.11 -9.08
C ASN A 164 4.37 -11.59 -9.27
N THR A 165 4.48 -10.84 -8.18
CA THR A 165 4.56 -9.37 -8.23
C THR A 165 5.92 -8.86 -8.72
N GLY A 166 6.96 -9.70 -8.68
CA GLY A 166 8.34 -9.32 -9.01
C GLY A 166 9.00 -8.43 -7.96
N MET A 167 8.29 -8.08 -6.89
CA MET A 167 8.76 -7.11 -5.87
C MET A 167 9.46 -7.78 -4.69
N TYR A 168 9.16 -9.05 -4.42
CA TYR A 168 9.68 -9.80 -3.27
C TYR A 168 10.21 -11.16 -3.72
N ARG A 169 11.19 -11.70 -2.98
CA ARG A 169 11.90 -12.93 -3.36
C ARG A 169 11.06 -14.18 -3.09
N GLY A 170 11.20 -15.20 -3.93
CA GLY A 170 10.56 -16.51 -3.71
C GLY A 170 9.04 -16.41 -3.46
N LYS A 171 8.54 -17.19 -2.52
CA LYS A 171 7.11 -17.25 -2.18
C LYS A 171 6.51 -15.91 -1.72
N CYS A 172 7.33 -15.00 -1.20
CA CYS A 172 6.85 -13.70 -0.71
C CYS A 172 6.30 -12.80 -1.82
N GLY A 173 6.71 -13.04 -3.08
CA GLY A 173 6.23 -12.33 -4.26
C GLY A 173 5.04 -13.01 -4.94
N GLU A 174 4.62 -14.19 -4.50
CA GLU A 174 3.47 -14.89 -5.11
C GLU A 174 2.16 -14.15 -4.84
N VAL A 175 1.34 -14.03 -5.87
CA VAL A 175 -0.02 -13.50 -5.76
C VAL A 175 -0.92 -14.62 -5.24
N TYR A 176 -1.36 -14.51 -3.98
CA TYR A 176 -2.17 -15.53 -3.33
C TYR A 176 -3.08 -14.94 -2.24
N GLY A 177 -4.22 -15.57 -2.00
CA GLY A 177 -5.27 -15.07 -1.09
C GLY A 177 -6.42 -14.43 -1.84
N THR A 178 -7.42 -13.94 -1.10
CA THR A 178 -8.58 -13.25 -1.67
C THR A 178 -8.37 -11.74 -1.69
N SER A 179 -9.22 -10.99 -2.41
CA SER A 179 -9.26 -9.52 -2.31
C SER A 179 -9.83 -9.01 -0.99
N GLY A 180 -10.35 -9.89 -0.13
CA GLY A 180 -11.02 -9.57 1.14
C GLY A 180 -12.55 -9.40 1.04
N GLU A 181 -13.10 -9.32 -0.17
CA GLU A 181 -14.53 -9.09 -0.41
C GLU A 181 -15.32 -10.38 -0.66
N LEU A 182 -14.66 -11.39 -1.20
CA LEU A 182 -15.24 -12.69 -1.50
C LEU A 182 -14.37 -13.75 -0.86
N TRP A 183 -15.01 -14.65 -0.11
CA TRP A 183 -14.36 -15.74 0.58
C TRP A 183 -14.95 -17.06 0.11
N PRO A 184 -14.14 -18.12 0.00
CA PRO A 184 -14.66 -19.46 -0.21
C PRO A 184 -15.58 -19.83 0.96
N PRO A 185 -16.63 -20.65 0.76
CA PRO A 185 -17.54 -21.09 1.80
C PRO A 185 -16.91 -22.20 2.66
N LEU A 186 -15.69 -21.95 3.17
CA LEU A 186 -14.91 -22.91 3.93
C LEU A 186 -15.43 -23.06 5.36
N ALA A 187 -15.16 -24.23 5.93
CA ALA A 187 -15.12 -24.39 7.37
C ALA A 187 -14.08 -23.43 7.98
N VAL A 188 -14.30 -23.03 9.24
CA VAL A 188 -13.41 -22.14 9.99
C VAL A 188 -11.96 -22.61 9.87
N SER A 189 -11.11 -21.82 9.21
CA SER A 189 -9.67 -22.06 9.11
C SER A 189 -8.94 -21.38 10.27
N ALA A 190 -7.77 -21.91 10.65
CA ALA A 190 -6.89 -21.26 11.61
C ALA A 190 -6.34 -19.91 11.12
N SER A 191 -6.30 -19.70 9.79
CA SER A 191 -5.90 -18.43 9.19
C SER A 191 -6.56 -18.20 7.83
N ILE A 192 -6.66 -16.92 7.46
CA ILE A 192 -7.08 -16.48 6.13
C ILE A 192 -5.95 -15.69 5.47
N THR A 193 -5.93 -15.69 4.14
CA THR A 193 -4.94 -14.96 3.35
C THR A 193 -5.62 -13.90 2.48
N LEU A 194 -5.11 -12.68 2.57
CA LEU A 194 -5.56 -11.49 1.85
C LEU A 194 -4.46 -11.02 0.92
N PHE A 195 -4.80 -10.54 -0.27
CA PHE A 195 -3.89 -9.83 -1.16
C PHE A 195 -4.33 -8.37 -1.33
N PRO A 196 -3.89 -7.47 -0.45
CA PRO A 196 -4.03 -6.04 -0.67
C PRO A 196 -3.05 -5.54 -1.76
N SER A 197 -3.57 -5.03 -2.87
CA SER A 197 -2.77 -4.30 -3.89
C SER A 197 -2.03 -3.11 -3.28
N ASP A 198 -2.57 -2.55 -2.19
CA ASP A 198 -1.96 -1.52 -1.36
C ASP A 198 -0.69 -1.91 -0.62
N ILE A 199 -0.17 -3.12 -0.73
CA ILE A 199 1.20 -3.47 -0.29
C ILE A 199 1.84 -4.52 -1.21
N CYS A 200 1.18 -4.83 -2.34
CA CYS A 200 1.62 -5.74 -3.40
C CYS A 200 2.10 -7.11 -2.90
N ARG A 201 1.49 -7.64 -1.84
CA ARG A 201 1.79 -8.97 -1.31
C ARG A 201 0.64 -9.53 -0.51
N SER A 202 0.72 -10.84 -0.30
CA SER A 202 -0.19 -11.60 0.55
C SER A 202 0.08 -11.38 2.04
N HIS A 203 -0.98 -11.32 2.84
CA HIS A 203 -0.96 -11.20 4.29
C HIS A 203 -1.87 -12.22 4.95
N TYR A 204 -1.51 -12.64 6.16
CA TYR A 204 -2.26 -13.61 6.93
C TYR A 204 -2.96 -12.93 8.10
N ALA A 205 -4.19 -13.37 8.39
CA ALA A 205 -4.88 -13.04 9.62
C ALA A 205 -5.24 -14.35 10.34
N ALA A 206 -4.93 -14.42 11.64
CA ALA A 206 -5.15 -15.61 12.46
C ALA A 206 -6.55 -15.58 13.09
N SER A 207 -7.20 -16.73 13.19
CA SER A 207 -8.46 -16.87 13.92
C SER A 207 -8.24 -16.58 15.41
N ARG A 208 -9.11 -15.79 16.03
CA ARG A 208 -9.03 -15.45 17.46
C ARG A 208 -10.22 -15.96 18.27
N GLU A 209 -11.42 -15.58 17.88
CA GLU A 209 -12.63 -15.86 18.66
C GLU A 209 -13.84 -16.06 17.74
N GLN A 210 -14.81 -16.84 18.21
CA GLN A 210 -16.13 -16.90 17.60
C GLN A 210 -16.91 -15.67 18.05
N VAL A 211 -17.63 -15.05 17.12
CA VAL A 211 -18.44 -13.86 17.34
C VAL A 211 -19.84 -14.09 16.78
N SER A 212 -20.84 -13.46 17.40
CA SER A 212 -22.20 -13.42 16.87
C SER A 212 -22.57 -11.97 16.61
N LEU A 213 -22.94 -11.66 15.37
CA LEU A 213 -23.40 -10.33 14.97
C LEU A 213 -24.70 -10.49 14.19
N TYR A 214 -25.75 -9.78 14.57
CA TYR A 214 -27.08 -9.90 13.96
C TYR A 214 -27.60 -11.34 13.89
N ASN A 215 -27.34 -12.14 14.93
CA ASN A 215 -27.66 -13.58 15.02
C ASN A 215 -26.94 -14.47 13.99
N ILE A 216 -25.88 -13.98 13.36
CA ILE A 216 -25.01 -14.74 12.46
C ILE A 216 -23.72 -15.05 13.21
N GLN A 217 -23.43 -16.35 13.34
CA GLN A 217 -22.16 -16.83 13.89
C GLN A 217 -21.05 -16.63 12.87
N GLY A 218 -19.92 -16.10 13.31
CA GLY A 218 -18.74 -15.89 12.49
C GLY A 218 -17.47 -16.04 13.30
N THR A 219 -16.33 -16.08 12.61
CA THR A 219 -15.01 -16.11 13.25
C THR A 219 -14.31 -14.77 13.03
N LYS A 220 -13.78 -14.20 14.11
CA LYS A 220 -12.94 -13.00 14.05
C LYS A 220 -11.51 -13.39 13.72
N TYR A 221 -11.03 -12.87 12.60
CA TYR A 221 -9.64 -12.98 12.16
C TYR A 221 -8.89 -11.69 12.43
N VAL A 222 -7.68 -11.78 12.96
CA VAL A 222 -6.88 -10.62 13.38
C VAL A 222 -5.46 -10.74 12.83
N GLY A 223 -4.96 -9.64 12.25
CA GLY A 223 -3.55 -9.52 11.89
C GLY A 223 -2.68 -9.46 13.15
N ASP A 224 -1.66 -10.31 13.22
CA ASP A 224 -0.73 -10.38 14.35
C ASP A 224 0.65 -9.82 13.97
N ASP A 225 1.64 -10.06 14.84
CA ASP A 225 2.99 -9.53 14.65
C ASP A 225 3.74 -10.17 13.46
N ARG A 226 3.15 -11.15 12.77
CA ARG A 226 3.64 -11.69 11.50
C ARG A 226 3.38 -10.78 10.32
N VAL A 227 2.34 -9.94 10.38
CA VAL A 227 1.87 -9.14 9.23
C VAL A 227 2.98 -8.24 8.69
N PHE A 228 3.77 -7.63 9.56
CA PHE A 228 4.89 -6.74 9.20
C PHE A 228 6.23 -7.23 9.77
N ASP A 229 6.39 -8.55 9.96
CA ASP A 229 7.70 -9.15 10.19
C ASP A 229 8.49 -9.24 8.88
N ASN A 230 9.81 -9.36 8.98
CA ASN A 230 10.73 -9.46 7.84
C ASN A 230 11.80 -10.55 8.06
N GLY A 231 11.48 -11.59 8.82
CA GLY A 231 12.39 -12.69 9.13
C GLY A 231 13.02 -12.63 10.52
N VAL A 232 12.72 -11.60 11.32
CA VAL A 232 13.24 -11.46 12.69
C VAL A 232 12.54 -12.46 13.61
N LYS A 233 11.20 -12.52 13.56
CA LYS A 233 10.40 -13.43 14.39
C LYS A 233 9.98 -14.68 13.62
N TYR A 234 9.71 -14.56 12.33
CA TYR A 234 9.16 -15.62 11.48
C TYR A 234 10.08 -15.87 10.28
N PRO A 235 10.92 -16.93 10.25
CA PRO A 235 11.89 -17.16 9.18
C PRO A 235 11.30 -17.16 7.77
N GLU A 236 10.04 -17.59 7.62
CA GLU A 236 9.30 -17.56 6.35
C GLU A 236 9.04 -16.16 5.79
N ALA A 237 9.07 -15.13 6.64
CA ALA A 237 8.88 -13.72 6.30
C ALA A 237 10.18 -13.06 5.81
N SER A 238 11.32 -13.75 5.89
CA SER A 238 12.64 -13.21 5.49
C SER A 238 12.72 -12.76 4.02
N CYS A 239 11.86 -13.30 3.15
CA CYS A 239 11.82 -12.94 1.74
C CYS A 239 11.05 -11.64 1.44
N TRP A 240 10.40 -11.02 2.43
CA TRP A 240 9.81 -9.67 2.32
C TRP A 240 10.83 -8.54 2.52
N CYS A 241 12.05 -8.87 2.97
CA CYS A 241 13.17 -7.95 2.98
C CYS A 241 13.66 -7.70 1.54
N ASN A 242 13.61 -6.42 1.12
CA ASN A 242 13.99 -5.97 -0.23
C ASN A 242 15.50 -5.81 -0.40
N SER A 243 16.26 -5.77 0.71
CA SER A 243 17.71 -5.70 0.67
C SER A 243 18.33 -7.02 0.18
N ASN A 244 19.63 -7.01 -0.12
CA ASN A 244 20.34 -8.25 -0.43
C ASN A 244 20.17 -9.26 0.71
N PRO A 245 20.09 -10.58 0.44
CA PRO A 245 19.86 -11.57 1.49
C PRO A 245 20.85 -11.49 2.65
N THR A 246 22.10 -11.09 2.39
CA THR A 246 23.16 -10.89 3.39
C THR A 246 22.98 -9.65 4.27
N GLN A 247 22.10 -8.73 3.88
CA GLN A 247 21.76 -7.48 4.56
C GLN A 247 20.36 -7.54 5.19
N CYS A 248 19.69 -8.70 5.13
CA CYS A 248 18.40 -8.93 5.75
C CYS A 248 18.57 -9.53 7.17
N PRO A 249 17.66 -9.22 8.11
CA PRO A 249 16.58 -8.24 8.01
C PRO A 249 17.10 -6.80 7.99
N ASP A 250 16.50 -5.95 7.15
CA ASP A 250 16.90 -4.54 6.96
C ASP A 250 16.10 -3.55 7.82
N LEU A 251 15.05 -4.04 8.48
CA LEU A 251 14.21 -3.31 9.42
C LEU A 251 14.00 -4.14 10.69
N LYS A 252 13.60 -3.46 11.76
CA LYS A 252 13.08 -4.11 12.96
C LYS A 252 11.63 -4.59 12.74
N PRO A 253 11.15 -5.60 13.48
CA PRO A 253 9.82 -6.17 13.26
C PRO A 253 8.70 -5.15 13.51
N GLY A 254 7.60 -5.30 12.77
CA GLY A 254 6.39 -4.47 12.83
C GLY A 254 6.39 -3.23 11.93
N VAL A 255 7.43 -3.08 11.10
CA VAL A 255 7.47 -2.11 10.01
C VAL A 255 7.89 -2.83 8.73
N PHE A 256 7.15 -2.60 7.66
CA PHE A 256 7.36 -3.21 6.36
C PHE A 256 7.87 -2.19 5.33
N ASN A 257 8.95 -2.55 4.64
CA ASN A 257 9.49 -1.79 3.52
C ASN A 257 8.66 -2.02 2.24
N ARG A 258 7.83 -1.05 1.88
CA ARG A 258 6.96 -1.10 0.68
C ARG A 258 7.62 -0.45 -0.55
N SER A 259 8.90 -0.10 -0.50
CA SER A 259 9.54 0.70 -1.56
C SER A 259 9.48 0.05 -2.94
N ALA A 260 9.67 -1.28 -3.02
CA ALA A 260 9.57 -2.03 -4.27
C ALA A 260 8.18 -1.93 -4.95
N CYS A 261 7.12 -1.82 -4.14
CA CYS A 261 5.73 -1.67 -4.58
C CYS A 261 5.34 -0.20 -4.83
N LYS A 262 6.23 0.76 -4.56
CA LYS A 262 6.01 2.20 -4.74
C LYS A 262 7.11 2.86 -5.57
N TYR A 263 7.45 2.25 -6.70
CA TYR A 263 8.38 2.84 -7.69
C TYR A 263 9.75 3.22 -7.09
N GLY A 264 10.18 2.51 -6.03
CA GLY A 264 11.42 2.79 -5.30
C GLY A 264 11.35 3.89 -4.24
N SER A 265 10.20 4.56 -4.05
CA SER A 265 10.01 5.57 -3.00
C SER A 265 10.24 4.95 -1.63
N PRO A 266 10.96 5.60 -0.69
CA PRO A 266 11.23 5.09 0.65
C PRO A 266 9.96 5.13 1.52
N THR A 267 9.02 4.24 1.24
CA THR A 267 7.71 4.16 1.88
C THR A 267 7.62 2.93 2.77
N PHE A 268 7.24 3.17 4.02
CA PHE A 268 7.16 2.15 5.07
C PHE A 268 5.74 2.06 5.60
N VAL A 269 5.31 0.85 5.96
CA VAL A 269 3.95 0.56 6.45
C VAL A 269 4.06 -0.11 7.81
N SER A 270 3.20 0.27 8.75
CA SER A 270 3.04 -0.36 10.06
C SER A 270 1.57 -0.41 10.42
N PHE A 271 1.24 -1.09 11.52
CA PHE A 271 -0.06 -0.87 12.16
C PHE A 271 -0.12 0.54 12.78
N PRO A 272 -1.33 1.08 13.01
CA PRO A 272 -1.52 2.39 13.63
C PRO A 272 -0.68 2.54 14.90
N HIS A 273 -0.06 3.71 15.08
CA HIS A 273 0.82 4.02 16.21
C HIS A 273 1.96 3.00 16.43
N PHE A 274 2.42 2.33 15.37
CA PHE A 274 3.43 1.28 15.43
C PHE A 274 3.03 0.11 16.35
N TYR A 275 1.72 -0.18 16.45
CA TYR A 275 1.22 -1.34 17.19
C TYR A 275 1.92 -2.63 16.72
N LEU A 276 2.36 -3.46 17.67
CA LEU A 276 3.15 -4.69 17.47
C LEU A 276 4.55 -4.51 16.85
N ALA A 277 5.03 -3.26 16.70
CA ALA A 277 6.40 -3.01 16.28
C ALA A 277 7.41 -3.03 17.44
N ASP A 278 8.68 -3.12 17.07
CA ASP A 278 9.79 -2.88 17.98
C ASP A 278 9.67 -1.50 18.65
N GLN A 279 10.05 -1.41 19.93
CA GLN A 279 9.82 -0.22 20.76
C GLN A 279 10.78 0.96 20.50
N SER A 280 11.84 0.76 19.70
CA SER A 280 12.90 1.76 19.50
C SER A 280 12.54 2.97 18.64
#